data_AF-A0A8T5BQ08-F1
#
_entry.id   AF-A0A8T5BQ08-F1
#
_cell.length_a   1.000
_cell.length_b   1.000
_cell.length_c   1.000
_cell.angle_alpha   90.00
_cell.angle_beta   90.00
_cell.angle_gamma   90.00
#
_symmetry.space_group_name_H-M   'P 1'
#
loop_
_entity.id
_entity.type
_entity.pdbx_description
1 polymer ?
#
loop_
_entity_poly.entity_id
_entity_poly.type
_entity_poly.pdbx_seq_one_letter_code
_entity_poly.pdbx_strand_id
1 'polypeptide(L)' 'MAVESAPELAGTPILILKEGTTRSRGREAQHANITAARIIAETVKSSLGPKGMDKMLVDSFG' A
#
# COMPACT_ATOMS: atom_id res chain seq x y z
N MET A 1 22.81 25.44 -39.46
CA MET A 1 23.26 25.88 -38.13
C MET A 1 22.06 26.58 -37.49
N ALA A 2 21.03 25.82 -37.08
CA ALA A 2 20.90 25.12 -35.80
C ALA A 2 20.93 26.08 -34.60
N VAL A 3 19.76 26.57 -34.20
CA VAL A 3 19.44 26.81 -32.78
C VAL A 3 18.02 26.31 -32.57
N GLU A 4 17.92 25.09 -32.04
CA GLU A 4 16.71 24.48 -31.50
C GLU A 4 16.51 25.05 -30.09
N SER A 5 15.50 25.92 -29.91
CA SER A 5 15.12 26.42 -28.59
C SER A 5 14.07 25.48 -27.98
N ALA A 6 14.52 24.62 -27.07
CA ALA A 6 13.66 23.73 -26.30
C ALA A 6 12.54 24.51 -25.58
N PRO A 7 11.28 24.01 -25.57
CA PRO A 7 10.24 24.61 -24.77
C PRO A 7 10.53 24.36 -23.28
N GLU A 8 10.35 25.40 -22.47
CA GLU A 8 10.49 25.36 -21.02
C GLU A 8 9.65 24.23 -20.40
N LEU A 9 10.31 23.22 -19.84
CA LEU A 9 9.70 22.19 -18.98
C LEU A 9 9.37 22.77 -17.58
N ALA A 10 8.75 23.95 -17.54
CA ALA A 10 8.25 24.58 -16.33
C ALA A 10 6.73 24.38 -16.23
N GLY A 11 6.29 23.14 -16.04
CA GLY A 11 4.87 22.85 -15.92
C GLY A 11 4.61 21.38 -15.65
N THR A 12 4.42 21.05 -14.37
CA THR A 12 4.00 19.73 -13.85
C THR A 12 5.11 18.66 -13.76
N PRO A 13 5.53 18.25 -12.54
CA PRO A 13 6.53 17.19 -12.36
C PRO A 13 6.03 15.84 -12.88
N ILE A 14 6.81 15.20 -13.74
CA ILE A 14 6.55 13.87 -14.29
C ILE A 14 7.12 12.83 -13.31
N LEU A 15 6.24 12.08 -12.65
CA LEU A 15 6.60 10.98 -11.76
C LEU A 15 6.87 9.70 -12.58
N ILE A 16 8.14 9.30 -12.70
CA ILE A 16 8.53 8.00 -13.28
C ILE A 16 8.39 6.94 -12.19
N LEU A 17 7.35 6.12 -12.29
CA LEU A 17 7.14 4.97 -11.42
C LEU A 17 7.89 3.76 -12.00
N LYS A 18 8.35 2.84 -11.13
CA LYS A 18 8.94 1.57 -11.57
C LYS A 18 7.95 0.82 -12.47
N GLU A 19 8.47 0.14 -13.50
CA GLU A 19 7.68 -0.74 -14.35
C GLU A 19 6.92 -1.76 -13.48
N GLY A 20 5.63 -1.94 -13.75
CA GLY A 20 4.75 -2.79 -12.94
C GLY A 20 4.08 -2.13 -11.74
N THR A 21 4.23 -0.81 -11.55
CA THR A 21 3.51 -0.09 -10.47
C THR A 21 2.01 0.01 -10.77
N THR A 22 1.21 -0.82 -10.11
CA THR A 22 -0.26 -0.72 -10.13
C THR A 22 -0.74 0.25 -9.07
N ARG A 23 -1.54 1.24 -9.46
CA ARG A 23 -2.11 2.23 -8.54
C ARG A 23 -3.62 2.01 -8.40
N SER A 24 -4.05 1.45 -7.27
CA SER A 24 -5.47 1.48 -6.90
C SER A 24 -5.81 2.81 -6.21
N ARG A 25 -6.98 3.37 -6.53
CA ARG A 25 -7.50 4.62 -5.96
C ARG A 25 -9.01 4.53 -5.79
N GLY A 26 -9.56 5.42 -4.94
CA GLY A 26 -11.00 5.57 -4.78
C GLY A 26 -11.64 4.37 -4.08
N ARG A 27 -12.83 3.97 -4.53
CA ARG A 27 -13.66 2.96 -3.86
C ARG A 27 -13.03 1.58 -3.79
N GLU A 28 -12.28 1.19 -4.81
CA GLU A 28 -11.60 -0.11 -4.84
C GLU A 28 -10.54 -0.19 -3.73
N ALA A 29 -9.64 0.80 -3.67
CA ALA A 29 -8.64 0.90 -2.61
C ALA A 29 -9.29 0.97 -1.21
N GLN A 30 -10.39 1.70 -1.07
CA GLN A 30 -11.14 1.78 0.19
C GLN A 30 -11.69 0.40 0.58
N HIS A 31 -12.28 -0.34 -0.36
CA HIS A 31 -12.82 -1.66 -0.10
C HIS A 31 -11.71 -2.65 0.30
N ALA A 32 -10.59 -2.64 -0.41
CA ALA A 32 -9.42 -3.45 -0.08
C ALA A 32 -8.92 -3.17 1.35
N ASN A 33 -8.82 -1.90 1.73
CA ASN A 33 -8.38 -1.50 3.07
C ASN A 33 -9.34 -1.96 4.17
N ILE A 34 -10.65 -1.84 3.95
CA ILE A 34 -11.67 -2.31 4.91
C ILE A 34 -11.56 -3.83 5.10
N THR A 35 -11.42 -4.58 4.01
CA THR A 35 -11.28 -6.04 4.07
C THR A 35 -10.00 -6.43 4.81
N ALA A 36 -8.87 -5.79 4.52
CA ALA A 36 -7.62 -6.03 5.25
C ALA A 36 -7.78 -5.75 6.76
N ALA A 37 -8.40 -4.63 7.12
CA ALA A 37 -8.65 -4.28 8.53
C ALA A 37 -9.54 -5.31 9.24
N ARG A 38 -10.58 -5.82 8.56
CA ARG A 38 -11.44 -6.88 9.09
C ARG A 38 -10.66 -8.17 9.38
N ILE A 39 -9.80 -8.59 8.45
CA ILE A 39 -8.98 -9.80 8.61
C ILE A 39 -8.04 -9.65 9.82
N ILE A 40 -7.40 -8.49 9.96
CA ILE A 40 -6.54 -8.19 11.12
C ILE A 40 -7.37 -8.24 12.41
N ALA A 41 -8.54 -7.61 12.43
CA ALA A 41 -9.42 -7.61 13.59
C ALA A 41 -9.87 -9.03 13.99
N GLU A 42 -10.24 -9.86 13.02
CA GLU A 42 -10.59 -11.28 13.25
C GLU A 42 -9.41 -12.08 13.82
N THR A 43 -8.19 -11.80 13.36
CA THR A 43 -6.97 -12.47 13.82
C THR A 43 -6.67 -12.18 15.30
N VAL A 44 -6.85 -10.93 15.74
CA VAL A 44 -6.57 -10.52 17.13
C VAL A 44 -7.76 -10.72 18.08
N LYS A 45 -8.99 -10.89 17.56
CA LYS A 45 -10.21 -10.99 18.36
C LYS A 45 -10.14 -12.05 19.47
N SER A 46 -9.52 -13.20 19.20
CA SER A 46 -9.40 -14.29 20.18
C SER A 46 -8.40 -14.02 21.30
N SER A 47 -7.59 -12.98 21.16
CA SER A 47 -6.49 -12.63 22.08
C SER A 47 -6.87 -11.48 23.01
N LEU A 48 -8.07 -10.93 22.89
CA LEU A 48 -8.55 -9.82 23.72
C LEU A 48 -9.33 -10.32 24.95
N GLY A 49 -8.93 -9.85 26.14
CA GLY A 49 -9.62 -10.11 27.41
C GLY A 49 -8.80 -11.00 28.38
N PRO A 50 -9.26 -11.17 29.63
CA PRO A 50 -8.53 -11.90 30.66
C PRO A 50 -8.39 -13.41 30.38
N LYS A 51 -9.10 -13.93 29.37
CA LYS A 51 -8.99 -15.30 28.86
C LYS A 51 -8.60 -15.34 27.37
N GLY A 52 -7.95 -14.29 26.88
CA GLY A 52 -7.45 -14.24 25.51
C GLY A 52 -6.42 -15.35 25.26
N MET A 53 -6.40 -15.89 24.04
CA MET A 53 -5.40 -16.87 23.62
C MET A 53 -4.14 -16.16 23.12
N ASP A 54 -2.98 -16.68 23.51
CA ASP A 54 -1.71 -16.27 22.92
C ASP A 54 -1.60 -16.75 21.46
N LYS A 55 -0.83 -16.01 20.66
CA LYS A 55 -0.50 -16.38 19.28
C LYS A 55 0.99 -16.65 19.21
N MET A 56 1.37 -17.86 18.78
CA MET A 56 2.75 -18.18 18.46
C MET A 56 3.07 -17.66 17.06
N LEU A 57 3.97 -16.69 16.97
CA LEU A 57 4.50 -16.18 15.71
C LEU A 57 5.82 -16.89 15.42
N VAL A 58 5.98 -17.34 14.18
CA VAL A 58 7.22 -17.94 13.69
C VAL A 58 7.78 -16.98 12.65
N ASP A 59 9.07 -16.65 12.75
CA ASP A 59 9.72 -15.82 11.74
C ASP A 59 10.07 -16.66 10.51
N SER A 60 10.26 -15.98 9.38
CA SER A 60 10.60 -16.57 8.09
C SER A 60 11.92 -17.34 8.12
N PHE A 61 12.79 -17.08 9.11
CA PHE A 61 14.09 -17.70 9.30
C PHE A 61 14.10 -18.87 10.30
N GLY A 62 12.96 -19.19 10.92
CA GLY A 62 12.84 -20.21 11.97
C GLY A 62 12.79 -19.63 13.37
#